data_AF-A0A8D1NRN3-F1
#
_entry.id   AF-A0A8D1NRN3-F1
#
_cell.length_a   1.000
_cell.length_b   1.000
_cell.length_c   1.000
_cell.angle_alpha   90.00
_cell.angle_beta   90.00
_cell.angle_gamma   90.00
#
_symmetry.space_group_name_H-M   'P 1'
#
loop_
_entity.id
_entity.type
_entity.pdbx_description
1 polymer ?
#
loop_
_entity_poly.entity_id
_entity_poly.type
_entity_poly.pdbx_seq_one_letter_code
_entity_poly.pdbx_strand_id
1 'polypeptide(L)'
;MTTYLEFIQQNEEQDGIRFSWNVWPSSRLEAIRMVVPVAALFTPDFRTTCCAVFNPLCHVDYQAKFWACNFCYQRNQVRKPPLLMLML
;
A
#
# COMPACT_ATOMS: atom_id res chain seq x y z
N MET A 1 19.82 12.08 -0.41
CA MET A 1 18.94 12.31 0.75
C MET A 1 17.62 12.78 0.16
N THR A 2 16.60 11.93 0.12
CA THR A 2 15.32 12.28 -0.49
C THR A 2 14.62 13.29 0.40
N THR A 3 14.24 14.42 -0.16
CA THR A 3 13.48 15.44 0.55
C THR A 3 12.02 15.00 0.68
N TYR A 4 11.30 15.60 1.64
CA TYR A 4 9.88 15.32 1.81
C TYR A 4 9.06 15.75 0.59
N LEU A 5 9.50 16.77 -0.15
CA LEU A 5 8.85 17.22 -1.39
C LEU A 5 8.99 16.18 -2.51
N GLU A 6 10.21 15.65 -2.69
CA GLU A 6 10.47 14.58 -3.67
C GLU A 6 9.65 13.34 -3.35
N PHE A 7 9.55 12.97 -2.07
CA PHE A 7 8.72 11.85 -1.62
C PHE A 7 7.25 12.03 -2.04
N ILE A 8 6.68 13.22 -1.84
CA ILE A 8 5.29 13.49 -2.21
C ILE A 8 5.11 13.38 -3.74
N GLN A 9 6.02 13.96 -4.53
CA GLN A 9 5.94 13.95 -5.99
C GLN A 9 6.00 12.52 -6.54
N GLN A 10 6.92 11.71 -6.04
CA GLN A 10 7.07 10.31 -6.47
C GLN A 10 5.82 9.48 -6.20
N ASN A 11 5.18 9.64 -5.04
CA ASN A 11 3.94 8.92 -4.73
C ASN A 11 2.76 9.37 -5.62
N GLU A 12 2.68 10.64 -5.98
CA GLU A 12 1.68 11.12 -6.93
C GLU A 12 1.91 10.57 -8.33
N GLU A 13 3.16 10.50 -8.78
CA GLU A 13 3.52 9.98 -10.12
C GLU A 13 3.32 8.47 -10.23
N GLN A 14 3.67 7.72 -9.18
CA GLN A 14 3.63 6.26 -9.20
C GLN A 14 2.25 5.71 -8.86
N ASP A 15 1.63 6.18 -7.77
CA ASP A 15 0.40 5.62 -7.21
C ASP A 15 -0.82 6.53 -7.46
N GLY A 16 -0.64 7.75 -7.96
CA GLY A 16 -1.74 8.69 -8.20
C GLY A 16 -2.38 9.22 -6.91
N ILE A 17 -1.66 9.17 -5.78
CA ILE A 17 -2.19 9.50 -4.45
C ILE A 17 -1.41 10.66 -3.82
N ARG A 18 -2.13 11.62 -3.23
CA ARG A 18 -1.59 12.63 -2.30
C ARG A 18 -2.39 12.69 -1.02
N PHE A 19 -1.71 12.52 0.11
CA PHE A 19 -2.31 12.64 1.44
C PHE A 19 -2.20 14.05 2.01
N SER A 20 -3.16 14.43 2.85
CA SER A 20 -3.02 15.57 3.76
C SER A 20 -1.91 15.35 4.80
N TRP A 21 -1.68 14.09 5.19
CA TRP A 21 -0.65 13.67 6.15
C TRP A 21 0.02 12.36 5.70
N ASN A 22 1.33 12.36 5.48
CA ASN A 22 2.10 11.15 5.14
C ASN A 22 2.67 10.43 6.38
N VAL A 23 2.45 10.98 7.57
CA VAL A 23 2.71 10.33 8.86
C VAL A 23 1.42 10.38 9.66
N TRP A 24 0.93 9.21 10.07
CA TRP A 24 -0.38 9.08 10.70
C TRP A 24 -0.27 9.10 12.22
N PRO A 25 -1.32 9.57 12.93
CA PRO A 25 -1.37 9.51 14.39
C PRO A 25 -1.33 8.05 14.86
N SER A 26 -0.52 7.78 15.88
CA SER A 26 -0.36 6.43 16.43
C SER A 26 -1.40 6.08 17.48
N SER A 27 -2.10 7.10 17.99
CA SER A 27 -3.09 6.96 19.05
C SER A 27 -4.41 7.64 18.71
N ARG A 28 -5.49 7.15 19.33
CA ARG A 28 -6.84 7.74 19.19
C ARG A 28 -6.89 9.19 19.65
N LEU A 29 -6.13 9.55 20.68
CA LEU A 29 -6.12 10.92 21.22
C LEU A 29 -5.44 11.91 20.26
N GLU A 30 -4.32 11.50 19.65
CA GLU A 30 -3.65 12.28 18.60
C GLU A 30 -4.58 12.46 17.40
N ALA A 31 -5.26 11.39 16.96
CA ALA A 31 -6.19 11.44 15.84
C ALA A 31 -7.35 12.43 16.04
N ILE A 32 -7.96 12.46 17.23
CA ILE A 32 -9.07 13.38 17.54
C ILE A 32 -8.61 14.86 17.57
N ARG A 33 -7.33 15.12 17.86
CA ARG A 33 -6.76 16.48 17.92
C ARG A 33 -6.34 17.02 16.55
N MET A 34 -6.41 16.21 15.50
CA MET A 34 -6.05 16.64 14.15
C MET A 34 -7.10 17.60 13.59
N VAL A 35 -6.68 18.84 13.31
CA VAL A 35 -7.56 19.86 12.73
C VAL A 35 -7.93 19.52 11.28
N VAL A 36 -6.97 19.00 10.51
CA VAL A 36 -7.19 18.51 9.15
C VAL A 36 -7.26 16.98 9.20
N PRO A 37 -8.32 16.35 8.67
CA PRO A 37 -8.43 14.89 8.68
C PRO A 37 -7.35 14.24 7.81
N VAL A 38 -7.03 12.98 8.12
CA VAL A 38 -6.28 12.11 7.19
C VAL A 38 -7.19 11.85 5.98
N ALA A 39 -6.82 12.41 4.84
CA ALA A 39 -7.56 12.34 3.60
C ALA A 39 -6.59 12.17 2.43
N ALA A 40 -7.07 11.59 1.34
CA ALA A 40 -6.30 11.38 0.12
C ALA A 40 -7.02 11.98 -1.09
N LEU A 41 -6.26 12.65 -1.95
CA LEU A 41 -6.64 12.88 -3.34
C LEU A 41 -6.15 11.68 -4.12
N PHE A 42 -7.07 10.95 -4.75
CA PHE A 42 -6.79 9.74 -5.50
C PHE A 42 -7.21 9.91 -6.96
N THR A 43 -6.27 9.72 -7.87
CA THR A 43 -6.51 9.70 -9.31
C THR A 43 -6.50 8.25 -9.78
N PRO A 44 -7.65 7.57 -9.87
CA PRO A 44 -7.69 6.17 -10.28
C PRO A 44 -7.27 6.02 -11.75
N ASP A 45 -6.24 5.24 -12.02
CA ASP A 45 -6.04 4.63 -13.33
C ASP A 45 -6.80 3.29 -13.35
N PHE A 46 -7.67 3.08 -14.34
CA PHE A 46 -8.68 2.03 -14.30
C PHE A 46 -8.07 0.63 -14.45
N ARG A 47 -7.99 -0.14 -13.36
CA ARG A 47 -8.17 -1.60 -13.38
C ARG A 47 -9.10 -2.03 -12.25
N THR A 48 -10.34 -2.27 -12.64
CA THR A 48 -11.50 -2.51 -11.77
C THR A 48 -11.54 -3.92 -11.16
N THR A 49 -12.26 -4.00 -10.03
CA THR A 49 -12.95 -5.16 -9.42
C THR A 49 -12.14 -6.22 -8.65
N CYS A 50 -12.19 -6.13 -7.31
CA CYS A 50 -12.24 -7.19 -6.27
C CYS A 50 -11.31 -6.98 -5.05
N CYS A 51 -11.72 -7.54 -3.91
CA CYS A 51 -11.23 -7.42 -2.54
C CYS A 51 -9.83 -8.02 -2.30
N ALA A 52 -8.89 -7.19 -1.82
CA ALA A 52 -7.51 -7.45 -1.46
C ALA A 52 -6.70 -8.27 -2.49
N VAL A 53 -6.02 -7.55 -3.38
CA VAL A 53 -5.08 -8.12 -4.37
C VAL A 53 -3.71 -8.31 -3.71
N PHE A 54 -2.98 -9.35 -4.14
CA PHE A 54 -1.57 -9.51 -3.81
C PHE A 54 -0.81 -8.23 -4.18
N ASN A 55 -0.09 -7.66 -3.22
CA ASN A 55 0.62 -6.38 -3.37
C ASN A 55 2.01 -6.48 -2.72
N PRO A 56 2.95 -5.57 -3.02
CA PRO A 56 4.34 -5.63 -2.51
C PRO A 56 4.48 -5.62 -0.98
N LEU A 57 3.43 -5.24 -0.24
CA LEU A 57 3.45 -5.23 1.23
C LEU A 57 3.12 -6.61 1.84
N CYS A 58 2.69 -7.58 1.04
CA CYS A 58 2.43 -8.94 1.50
C CYS A 58 3.74 -9.69 1.81
N HIS A 59 3.78 -10.43 2.92
CA HIS A 59 4.92 -11.29 3.24
C HIS A 59 4.87 -12.58 2.43
N VAL A 60 5.97 -12.96 1.77
CA VAL A 60 6.03 -14.12 0.87
C VAL A 60 7.03 -15.14 1.38
N ASP A 61 6.59 -16.39 1.51
CA ASP A 61 7.44 -17.55 1.73
C ASP A 61 7.57 -18.35 0.43
N TYR A 62 8.74 -18.24 -0.19
CA TYR A 62 9.04 -18.91 -1.46
C TYR A 62 9.27 -20.41 -1.31
N GLN A 63 9.71 -20.88 -0.14
CA GLN A 63 9.97 -22.30 0.11
C GLN A 63 8.65 -23.05 0.29
N ALA A 64 7.78 -22.54 1.16
CA ALA A 64 6.46 -23.12 1.40
C ALA A 64 5.46 -22.79 0.28
N LYS A 65 5.74 -21.80 -0.56
CA LYS A 65 4.87 -21.30 -1.64
C LYS A 65 3.55 -20.73 -1.12
N PHE A 66 3.62 -19.91 -0.08
CA PHE A 66 2.48 -19.16 0.47
C PHE A 66 2.82 -17.67 0.59
N TRP A 67 1.79 -16.82 0.63
CA TRP A 67 1.89 -15.42 1.00
C TRP A 67 0.87 -15.08 2.09
N ALA A 68 1.22 -14.15 2.97
CA ALA A 68 0.35 -13.65 4.02
C ALA A 68 -0.19 -12.26 3.65
N CYS A 69 -1.50 -12.08 3.72
CA CYS A 69 -2.16 -10.80 3.45
C CYS A 69 -1.76 -9.74 4.49
N ASN A 70 -1.35 -8.55 4.04
CA ASN A 70 -0.95 -7.45 4.93
C ASN A 70 -2.13 -6.80 5.69
N PHE A 71 -3.39 -7.10 5.31
CA PHE A 71 -4.57 -6.58 5.99
C PHE A 71 -5.11 -7.52 7.08
N CYS A 72 -5.21 -8.82 6.79
CA CYS A 72 -5.85 -9.80 7.69
C CYS A 72 -4.93 -10.91 8.16
N TYR A 73 -3.66 -10.93 7.72
CA TYR A 73 -2.65 -11.96 8.05
C TYR A 73 -3.01 -13.40 7.64
N GLN A 74 -4.08 -13.59 6.86
CA GLN A 74 -4.44 -14.89 6.30
C GLN A 74 -3.35 -15.41 5.36
N ARG A 75 -2.99 -16.69 5.50
CA ARG A 75 -2.07 -17.39 4.61
C ARG A 75 -2.80 -17.90 3.37
N ASN A 76 -2.24 -17.62 2.20
CA ASN A 76 -2.80 -17.94 0.89
C ASN A 76 -1.75 -18.67 0.05
N GLN A 77 -2.14 -19.72 -0.68
CA GLN A 77 -1.23 -20.47 -1.52
C GLN A 77 -0.87 -19.66 -2.78
N VAL A 78 0.40 -19.72 -3.19
CA VAL A 78 0.86 -19.14 -4.46
C VAL A 78 0.31 -19.98 -5.61
N ARG A 79 -0.65 -19.44 -6.36
CA ARG A 79 -1.38 -20.15 -7.43
C ARG A 79 -0.68 -20.15 -8.80
N LYS A 80 0.39 -19.36 -9.01
CA LYS A 80 1.14 -19.30 -10.29
C LYS A 80 2.67 -19.30 -10.09
N PRO A 81 3.45 -19.91 -11.01
CA PRO A 81 4.91 -19.91 -10.94
C PRO A 81 5.52 -18.50 -11.10
N PRO A 82 6.74 -18.26 -10.61
CA PRO A 82 7.30 -16.95 -10.24
C PRO A 82 7.63 -15.98 -11.40
N LEU A 83 7.20 -16.26 -12.64
CA LEU A 83 7.52 -15.40 -13.79
C LEU A 83 6.78 -14.05 -13.77
N LEU A 84 5.63 -13.96 -13.11
CA LEU A 84 4.91 -12.69 -12.94
C LEU A 84 5.49 -11.78 -11.84
N MET A 85 6.48 -12.27 -11.08
CA MET A 85 7.09 -11.53 -9.97
C MET A 85 8.41 -10.83 -10.36
N LEU A 86 8.89 -11.05 -11.59
CA LEU A 86 10.10 -10.44 -12.15
C LEU A 86 9.83 -9.24 -13.08
N MET A 87 8.55 -8.88 -13.29
CA MET A 87 8.16 -7.80 -14.22
C MET A 87 7.45 -6.62 -13.54
N LEU A 88 7.52 -6.54 -12.21
CA LEU A 88 7.19 -5.34 -11.43
C LEU A 88 8.43 -4.92 -10.65
#